data_AF-A0A9D5ZUM0-F1
#
_entry.id   AF-A0A9D5ZUM0-F1
#
_cell.length_a   1.000
_cell.length_b   1.000
_cell.length_c   1.000
_cell.angle_alpha   90.00
_cell.angle_beta   90.00
_cell.angle_gamma   90.00
#
_symmetry.space_group_name_H-M   'P 1'
#
loop_
_entity.id
_entity.type
_entity.pdbx_description
1 polymer ?
#
loop_
_entity_poly.entity_id
_entity_poly.type
_entity_poly.pdbx_seq_one_letter_code
_entity_poly.pdbx_strand_id
1 'polypeptide(L)'
;MPVLALSLPVLAGLAGLAVDGGNLYISHNKLQSAVDSAALSASLQLPYDPNLSKGLVQGAAATMVGKDYPGATVQNVTLGTQIRSACVTAQASVNLTLMAALGIAANTVTASSCAGFNNLEIALVLDDTGSMAGAPITAVRNAATDLVNLVIPVGGASSTKVGLVPFRGKIHLGTNVDGKTAGCRNADGSVNTTNTASCNSVSAIQALTTNPATIINAINTLTATGTASGTVISEGIKWGQYVLLGPYFTQGGPVSQFRKVMILLTDGETEDGKCGGQYAAPYDPNDYWYNAYYGMGVQNCHCGGGTTGCLNAAMLKAAANAKAAGVEIFCIRYSSDSNATAISMMQTMASSTPGTNDHYFTAPTNADISTMFNLIGQQLGLRLIN
;
A
#
# COMPACT_ATOMS: atom_id res chain seq x y z
N MET A 1 -19.37 -33.76 59.88
CA MET A 1 -18.60 -34.37 58.77
C MET A 1 -19.31 -34.45 57.40
N PRO A 2 -20.63 -34.24 57.21
CA PRO A 2 -21.23 -34.25 55.85
C PRO A 2 -20.78 -33.07 54.98
N VAL A 3 -20.64 -31.88 55.58
CA VAL A 3 -20.30 -30.63 54.85
C VAL A 3 -18.90 -30.66 54.23
N LEU A 4 -17.92 -31.25 54.93
CA LEU A 4 -16.54 -31.38 54.44
C LEU A 4 -16.42 -32.40 53.29
N ALA A 5 -17.24 -33.45 53.32
CA ALA A 5 -17.30 -34.47 52.28
C ALA A 5 -17.94 -33.94 50.97
N LEU A 6 -18.89 -33.01 51.08
CA LEU A 6 -19.49 -32.31 49.93
C LEU A 6 -18.66 -31.14 49.41
N SER A 7 -17.84 -30.49 50.24
CA SER A 7 -17.04 -29.33 49.81
C SER A 7 -15.79 -29.71 49.00
N LEU A 8 -15.21 -30.88 49.23
CA LEU A 8 -13.97 -31.32 48.56
C LEU A 8 -14.15 -31.49 47.03
N PRO A 9 -15.20 -32.18 46.54
CA PRO A 9 -15.44 -32.31 45.09
C PRO A 9 -15.75 -30.98 44.42
N VAL A 10 -16.43 -30.07 45.13
CA VAL A 10 -16.76 -28.72 44.61
C VAL A 10 -15.49 -27.88 44.46
N LEU A 11 -14.60 -27.88 45.47
CA LEU A 11 -13.32 -27.17 45.40
C LEU A 11 -12.39 -27.77 44.34
N ALA A 12 -12.35 -29.11 44.22
CA ALA A 12 -11.60 -29.79 43.18
C ALA A 12 -12.14 -29.45 41.77
N GLY A 13 -13.46 -29.35 41.61
CA GLY A 13 -14.08 -28.92 40.36
C GLY A 13 -13.75 -27.49 39.98
N LEU A 14 -13.75 -26.55 40.95
CA LEU A 14 -13.37 -25.16 40.71
C LEU A 14 -11.88 -25.03 40.36
N ALA A 15 -11.01 -25.75 41.06
CA ALA A 15 -9.57 -25.79 40.75
C ALA A 15 -9.32 -26.41 39.35
N GLY A 16 -10.05 -27.47 39.00
CA GLY A 16 -9.97 -28.09 37.68
C GLY A 16 -10.43 -27.15 36.57
N LEU A 17 -11.53 -26.42 36.77
CA LEU A 17 -11.99 -25.39 35.85
C LEU A 17 -10.94 -24.29 35.61
N ALA A 18 -10.27 -23.84 36.68
CA ALA A 18 -9.25 -22.80 36.56
C ALA A 18 -8.02 -23.27 35.76
N VAL A 19 -7.47 -24.43 36.09
CA VAL A 19 -6.24 -24.95 35.46
C VAL A 19 -6.51 -25.47 34.05
N ASP A 20 -7.49 -26.37 33.90
CA ASP A 20 -7.81 -26.96 32.59
C ASP A 20 -8.45 -25.92 31.66
N GLY A 21 -9.22 -24.96 32.19
CA GLY A 21 -9.70 -23.80 31.42
C GLY A 21 -8.55 -22.90 30.94
N GLY A 22 -7.54 -22.67 31.78
CA GLY A 22 -6.32 -21.97 31.38
C GLY A 22 -5.56 -22.72 30.28
N ASN A 23 -5.42 -24.04 30.39
CA ASN A 23 -4.80 -24.87 29.36
C ASN A 23 -5.58 -24.84 28.04
N LEU A 24 -6.91 -24.93 28.09
CA LEU A 24 -7.76 -24.80 26.90
C LEU A 24 -7.59 -23.45 26.22
N TYR A 25 -7.54 -22.36 26.99
CA TYR A 25 -7.33 -21.01 26.46
C TYR A 25 -5.97 -20.86 25.78
N ILE A 26 -4.89 -21.36 26.41
CA ILE A 26 -3.54 -21.34 25.83
C ILE A 26 -3.49 -22.19 24.55
N SER A 27 -4.09 -23.38 24.56
CA SER A 27 -4.17 -24.26 23.39
C SER A 27 -4.98 -23.63 22.25
N HIS A 28 -6.09 -22.96 22.54
CA HIS A 28 -6.86 -22.22 21.54
C HIS A 28 -6.02 -21.13 20.88
N ASN A 29 -5.29 -20.31 21.65
CA ASN A 29 -4.45 -19.24 21.10
C ASN A 29 -3.29 -19.78 20.25
N LYS A 30 -2.66 -20.88 20.68
CA LYS A 30 -1.64 -21.57 19.86
C LYS A 30 -2.22 -22.12 18.56
N LEU A 31 -3.40 -22.74 18.64
CA LEU A 31 -4.09 -23.26 17.46
C LEU A 31 -4.50 -22.12 16.52
N GLN A 32 -4.93 -20.97 17.05
CA GLN A 32 -5.23 -19.77 16.26
C GLN A 32 -4.00 -19.31 15.47
N SER A 33 -2.83 -19.16 16.12
CA SER A 33 -1.60 -18.79 15.40
C SER A 33 -1.20 -19.82 14.33
N ALA A 34 -1.42 -21.12 14.59
CA ALA A 34 -1.15 -22.16 13.61
C ALA A 34 -2.09 -22.07 12.39
N VAL A 35 -3.40 -21.80 12.60
CA VAL A 35 -4.33 -21.62 11.47
C VAL A 35 -4.10 -20.31 10.72
N ASP A 36 -3.58 -19.26 11.34
CA ASP A 36 -3.19 -18.03 10.66
C ASP A 36 -2.04 -18.29 9.65
N SER A 37 -0.95 -18.93 10.12
CA SER A 37 0.14 -19.39 9.25
C SER A 37 -0.34 -20.33 8.13
N ALA A 38 -1.28 -21.23 8.46
CA ALA A 38 -1.85 -22.17 7.51
C ALA A 38 -2.73 -21.49 6.47
N ALA A 39 -3.58 -20.54 6.86
CA ALA A 39 -4.40 -19.76 5.94
C ALA A 39 -3.51 -18.98 4.97
N LEU A 40 -2.44 -18.37 5.48
CA LEU A 40 -1.47 -17.67 4.64
C LEU A 40 -0.81 -18.60 3.61
N SER A 41 -0.27 -19.73 4.05
CA SER A 41 0.35 -20.71 3.17
C SER A 41 -0.63 -21.32 2.15
N ALA A 42 -1.86 -21.59 2.58
CA ALA A 42 -2.94 -22.05 1.71
C ALA A 42 -3.24 -21.01 0.61
N SER A 43 -3.33 -19.74 0.97
CA SER A 43 -3.61 -18.66 0.03
C SER A 43 -2.54 -18.54 -1.08
N LEU A 44 -1.27 -18.80 -0.76
CA LEU A 44 -0.17 -18.78 -1.73
C LEU A 44 -0.28 -19.88 -2.81
N GLN A 45 -1.05 -20.95 -2.57
CA GLN A 45 -1.26 -22.04 -3.53
C GLN A 45 -2.43 -21.80 -4.49
N LEU A 46 -3.30 -20.82 -4.21
CA LEU A 46 -4.48 -20.52 -5.04
C LEU A 46 -4.17 -20.16 -6.51
N PRO A 47 -3.02 -19.56 -6.89
CA PRO A 47 -2.66 -19.41 -8.30
C PRO A 47 -2.52 -20.75 -9.05
N TYR A 48 -2.11 -21.81 -8.35
CA TYR A 48 -1.86 -23.13 -8.94
C TYR A 48 -3.06 -24.07 -8.80
N ASP A 49 -3.89 -23.85 -7.79
CA ASP A 49 -5.09 -24.63 -7.47
C ASP A 49 -6.29 -23.72 -7.09
N PRO A 50 -6.82 -22.95 -8.06
CA PRO A 50 -7.81 -21.91 -7.80
C PRO A 50 -9.18 -22.43 -7.34
N ASN A 51 -9.48 -23.70 -7.62
CA ASN A 51 -10.75 -24.35 -7.29
C ASN A 51 -10.58 -25.48 -6.25
N LEU A 52 -9.43 -25.56 -5.58
CA LEU A 52 -9.09 -26.58 -4.57
C LEU A 52 -9.15 -28.03 -5.12
N SER A 53 -9.13 -28.20 -6.45
CA SER A 53 -9.31 -29.50 -7.10
C SER A 53 -8.02 -30.31 -7.21
N LYS A 54 -6.86 -29.68 -6.99
CA LYS A 54 -5.54 -30.33 -7.05
C LYS A 54 -5.00 -30.71 -5.66
N GLY A 55 -5.66 -30.26 -4.58
CA GLY A 55 -5.26 -30.53 -3.20
C GLY A 55 -4.00 -29.78 -2.75
N LEU A 56 -3.49 -28.83 -3.54
CA LEU A 56 -2.28 -28.06 -3.20
C LEU A 56 -2.55 -27.13 -2.02
N VAL A 57 -3.71 -26.49 -2.01
CA VAL A 57 -4.17 -25.57 -0.95
C VAL A 57 -4.37 -26.34 0.36
N GLN A 58 -5.07 -27.48 0.32
CA GLN A 58 -5.24 -28.37 1.48
C GLN A 58 -3.89 -28.90 2.01
N GLY A 59 -3.00 -29.32 1.12
CA GLY A 59 -1.67 -29.84 1.50
C GLY A 59 -0.81 -28.79 2.20
N ALA A 60 -0.81 -27.55 1.70
CA ALA A 60 -0.10 -26.43 2.31
C ALA A 60 -0.67 -26.08 3.70
N ALA A 61 -2.00 -26.00 3.83
CA ALA A 61 -2.67 -25.78 5.10
C ALA A 61 -2.32 -26.86 6.13
N ALA A 62 -2.43 -28.15 5.75
CA ALA A 62 -2.15 -29.28 6.62
C ALA A 62 -0.69 -29.33 7.08
N THR A 63 0.24 -29.02 6.16
CA THR A 63 1.68 -28.96 6.48
C THR A 63 1.97 -27.90 7.54
N MET A 64 1.38 -26.70 7.41
CA MET A 64 1.59 -25.62 8.36
C MET A 64 0.92 -25.89 9.71
N VAL A 65 -0.34 -26.34 9.73
CA VAL A 65 -1.01 -26.71 10.98
C VAL A 65 -0.23 -27.80 11.73
N GLY A 66 0.20 -28.86 11.04
CA GLY A 66 0.95 -29.95 11.67
C GLY A 66 2.33 -29.54 12.18
N LYS A 67 2.96 -28.55 11.52
CA LYS A 67 4.24 -27.98 11.95
C LYS A 67 4.09 -27.08 13.19
N ASP A 68 3.11 -26.19 13.17
CA ASP A 68 2.95 -25.14 14.19
C ASP A 68 2.17 -25.65 15.42
N TYR A 69 1.32 -26.66 15.25
CA TYR A 69 0.63 -27.37 16.33
C TYR A 69 0.62 -28.89 16.07
N PRO A 70 1.64 -29.64 16.52
CA PRO A 70 1.67 -31.10 16.41
C PRO A 70 0.46 -31.74 17.11
N GLY A 71 -0.33 -32.54 16.39
CA GLY A 71 -1.54 -33.17 16.88
C GLY A 71 -2.84 -32.42 16.56
N ALA A 72 -2.77 -31.22 15.97
CA ALA A 72 -3.92 -30.58 15.36
C ALA A 72 -4.22 -31.19 13.98
N THR A 73 -5.50 -31.19 13.61
CA THR A 73 -5.97 -31.69 12.31
C THR A 73 -6.77 -30.62 11.60
N VAL A 74 -6.49 -30.42 10.31
CA VAL A 74 -7.29 -29.55 9.44
C VAL A 74 -8.62 -30.24 9.18
N GLN A 75 -9.72 -29.56 9.51
CA GLN A 75 -11.08 -30.07 9.35
C GLN A 75 -11.67 -29.68 7.99
N ASN A 76 -11.45 -28.43 7.60
CA ASN A 76 -11.94 -27.91 6.34
C ASN A 76 -11.00 -26.83 5.80
N VAL A 77 -10.89 -26.78 4.48
CA VAL A 77 -10.27 -25.67 3.76
C VAL A 77 -11.22 -25.27 2.65
N THR A 78 -11.65 -24.02 2.66
CA THR A 78 -12.59 -23.47 1.68
C THR A 78 -11.99 -22.26 1.00
N LEU A 79 -12.53 -21.92 -0.17
CA LEU A 79 -12.37 -20.57 -0.68
C LEU A 79 -13.04 -19.59 0.29
N GLY A 80 -12.40 -18.45 0.53
CA GLY A 80 -13.01 -17.37 1.29
C GLY A 80 -13.93 -16.51 0.41
N THR A 81 -14.53 -15.48 1.01
CA THR A 81 -15.44 -14.56 0.31
C THR A 81 -14.71 -13.54 -0.57
N GLN A 82 -13.38 -13.42 -0.42
CA GLN A 82 -12.53 -12.53 -1.21
C GLN A 82 -11.84 -13.29 -2.36
N ILE A 83 -11.48 -12.58 -3.43
CA ILE A 83 -10.81 -13.18 -4.59
C ILE A 83 -9.46 -13.74 -4.15
N ARG A 84 -9.19 -15.01 -4.48
CA ARG A 84 -7.98 -15.73 -4.08
C ARG A 84 -7.73 -15.66 -2.57
N SER A 85 -8.79 -15.89 -1.78
CA SER A 85 -8.69 -16.15 -0.35
C SER A 85 -8.97 -17.63 -0.04
N ALA A 86 -8.25 -18.15 0.95
CA ALA A 86 -8.46 -19.48 1.52
C ALA A 86 -8.73 -19.34 3.01
N CYS A 87 -9.75 -20.04 3.48
CA CYS A 87 -10.10 -20.15 4.89
C CYS A 87 -9.74 -21.55 5.37
N VAL A 88 -9.03 -21.62 6.49
CA VAL A 88 -8.61 -22.87 7.12
C VAL A 88 -9.32 -22.99 8.46
N THR A 89 -9.88 -24.16 8.74
CA THR A 89 -10.40 -24.52 10.06
C THR A 89 -9.65 -25.74 10.56
N ALA A 90 -9.11 -25.68 11.78
CA ALA A 90 -8.42 -26.80 12.40
C ALA A 90 -8.96 -27.06 13.81
N GLN A 91 -8.73 -28.29 14.28
CA GLN A 91 -9.08 -28.73 15.62
C GLN A 91 -7.91 -29.41 16.31
N ALA A 92 -7.84 -29.26 17.63
CA ALA A 92 -6.90 -30.00 18.47
C ALA A 92 -7.62 -30.51 19.71
N SER A 93 -7.32 -31.76 20.11
CA SER A 93 -7.77 -32.32 21.38
C SER A 93 -6.83 -31.90 22.49
N VAL A 94 -7.37 -31.37 23.58
CA VAL A 94 -6.65 -30.95 24.77
C VAL A 94 -7.05 -31.87 25.90
N ASN A 95 -6.09 -32.63 26.41
CA ASN A 95 -6.31 -33.49 27.58
C ASN A 95 -6.49 -32.61 28.81
N LEU A 96 -7.58 -32.85 29.55
CA LEU A 96 -7.85 -32.16 30.81
C LEU A 96 -7.33 -33.03 31.95
N THR A 97 -6.61 -32.42 32.88
CA THR A 97 -5.89 -33.16 33.93
C THR A 97 -6.72 -33.31 35.20
N LEU A 98 -7.36 -32.22 35.64
CA LEU A 98 -8.13 -32.19 36.88
C LEU A 98 -9.61 -32.53 36.61
N MET A 99 -10.15 -32.08 35.47
CA MET A 99 -11.49 -32.46 35.04
C MET A 99 -11.61 -33.94 34.66
N ALA A 100 -10.51 -34.62 34.33
CA ALA A 100 -10.51 -36.07 34.11
C ALA A 100 -10.99 -36.83 35.35
N ALA A 101 -10.65 -36.36 36.55
CA ALA A 101 -11.12 -36.94 37.82
C ALA A 101 -12.64 -36.79 38.01
N LEU A 102 -13.27 -35.88 37.25
CA LEU A 102 -14.71 -35.64 37.22
C LEU A 102 -15.39 -36.25 35.99
N GLY A 103 -14.67 -37.07 35.21
CA GLY A 103 -15.20 -37.79 34.05
C GLY A 103 -15.05 -37.07 32.71
N ILE A 104 -14.40 -35.90 32.66
CA ILE A 104 -14.14 -35.16 31.41
C ILE A 104 -12.65 -35.21 31.09
N ALA A 105 -12.24 -36.20 30.30
CA ALA A 105 -10.82 -36.48 30.05
C ALA A 105 -10.17 -35.56 29.00
N ALA A 106 -10.94 -35.00 28.09
CA ALA A 106 -10.45 -34.13 27.02
C ALA A 106 -11.54 -33.18 26.53
N ASN A 107 -11.13 -32.09 25.91
CA ASN A 107 -12.02 -31.20 25.17
C ASN A 107 -11.35 -30.76 23.87
N THR A 108 -12.15 -30.46 22.84
CA THR A 108 -11.65 -30.06 21.53
C THR A 108 -11.70 -28.55 21.39
N VAL A 109 -10.57 -27.95 21.03
CA VAL A 109 -10.53 -26.55 20.61
C VAL A 109 -10.59 -26.47 19.08
N THR A 110 -11.35 -25.51 18.57
CA THR A 110 -11.47 -25.24 17.13
C THR A 110 -11.00 -23.81 16.89
N ALA A 111 -10.19 -23.60 15.86
CA ALA A 111 -9.80 -22.27 15.40
C ALA A 111 -10.00 -22.16 13.88
N SER A 112 -10.26 -20.95 13.41
CA SER A 112 -10.35 -20.67 11.97
C SER A 112 -9.71 -19.33 11.64
N SER A 113 -9.12 -19.26 10.46
CA SER A 113 -8.53 -18.04 9.90
C SER A 113 -8.66 -18.05 8.39
N CYS A 114 -8.77 -16.88 7.78
CA CYS A 114 -8.74 -16.72 6.34
C CYS A 114 -7.53 -15.86 5.95
N ALA A 115 -6.94 -16.14 4.79
CA ALA A 115 -5.94 -15.27 4.20
C ALA A 115 -6.13 -15.23 2.69
N GLY A 116 -5.74 -14.14 2.06
CA GLY A 116 -5.94 -13.99 0.64
C GLY A 116 -5.24 -12.78 0.06
N PHE A 117 -5.33 -12.66 -1.26
CA PHE A 117 -4.86 -11.49 -1.96
C PHE A 117 -5.94 -10.41 -1.93
N ASN A 118 -5.61 -9.24 -1.42
CA ASN A 118 -6.51 -8.08 -1.56
C ASN A 118 -6.68 -7.77 -3.05
N ASN A 119 -7.86 -7.30 -3.45
CA ASN A 119 -7.96 -6.60 -4.71
C ASN A 119 -7.19 -5.29 -4.56
N LEU A 120 -6.03 -5.18 -5.21
CA LEU A 120 -5.13 -4.04 -5.06
C LEU A 120 -5.36 -3.04 -6.19
N GLU A 121 -5.49 -1.77 -5.87
CA GLU A 121 -5.37 -0.70 -6.86
C GLU A 121 -4.25 0.22 -6.43
N ILE A 122 -3.20 0.29 -7.24
CA ILE A 122 -1.95 0.98 -6.93
C ILE A 122 -1.82 2.17 -7.86
N ALA A 123 -1.69 3.38 -7.31
CA ALA A 123 -1.23 4.55 -8.04
C ALA A 123 0.24 4.80 -7.74
N LEU A 124 1.08 4.65 -8.75
CA LEU A 124 2.48 5.04 -8.72
C LEU A 124 2.53 6.56 -8.94
N VAL A 125 2.78 7.33 -7.88
CA VAL A 125 2.90 8.79 -7.94
C VAL A 125 4.38 9.12 -7.94
N LEU A 126 4.93 9.36 -9.12
CA LEU A 126 6.38 9.38 -9.32
C LEU A 126 6.84 10.78 -9.73
N ASP A 127 7.75 11.32 -8.94
CA ASP A 127 8.46 12.56 -9.23
C ASP A 127 9.34 12.36 -10.46
N ASP A 128 9.06 13.13 -11.51
CA ASP A 128 9.84 13.15 -12.74
C ASP A 128 10.55 14.49 -12.95
N THR A 129 10.83 15.23 -11.88
CA THR A 129 11.48 16.56 -11.93
C THR A 129 12.96 16.50 -12.26
N GLY A 130 13.56 17.67 -12.50
CA GLY A 130 14.97 17.79 -12.91
C GLY A 130 15.97 17.21 -11.90
N SER A 131 15.66 17.18 -10.60
CA SER A 131 16.52 16.53 -9.58
C SER A 131 16.61 15.02 -9.78
N MET A 132 15.62 14.41 -10.43
CA MET A 132 15.57 12.98 -10.76
C MET A 132 16.30 12.62 -12.07
N ALA A 133 16.86 13.59 -12.79
CA ALA A 133 17.45 13.38 -14.11
C ALA A 133 18.64 12.40 -14.11
N GLY A 134 18.71 11.57 -15.16
CA GLY A 134 19.80 10.62 -15.38
C GLY A 134 19.56 9.26 -14.69
N ALA A 135 20.47 8.88 -13.80
CA ALA A 135 20.43 7.58 -13.12
C ALA A 135 19.22 7.40 -12.17
N PRO A 136 18.75 8.43 -11.41
CA PRO A 136 17.62 8.28 -10.49
C PRO A 136 16.32 7.89 -11.20
N ILE A 137 15.89 8.63 -12.23
CA ILE A 137 14.67 8.30 -12.99
C ILE A 137 14.77 6.95 -13.69
N THR A 138 15.99 6.52 -14.09
CA THR A 138 16.21 5.17 -14.63
C THR A 138 16.00 4.10 -13.58
N ALA A 139 16.50 4.30 -12.35
CA ALA A 139 16.26 3.39 -11.24
C ALA A 139 14.77 3.34 -10.84
N VAL A 140 14.07 4.48 -10.85
CA VAL A 140 12.61 4.53 -10.65
C VAL A 140 11.87 3.70 -11.69
N ARG A 141 12.19 3.83 -12.98
CA ARG A 141 11.57 3.03 -14.05
C ARG A 141 11.76 1.53 -13.85
N ASN A 142 12.98 1.11 -13.51
CA ASN A 142 13.30 -0.29 -13.26
C ASN A 142 12.52 -0.82 -12.03
N ALA A 143 12.60 -0.12 -10.91
CA ALA A 143 11.93 -0.51 -9.66
C ALA A 143 10.40 -0.56 -9.79
N ALA A 144 9.80 0.41 -10.49
CA ALA A 144 8.36 0.42 -10.78
C ALA A 144 7.96 -0.74 -11.71
N THR A 145 8.79 -1.07 -12.70
CA THR A 145 8.56 -2.22 -13.59
C THR A 145 8.63 -3.53 -12.84
N ASP A 146 9.62 -3.71 -11.96
CA ASP A 146 9.76 -4.90 -11.12
C ASP A 146 8.55 -5.06 -10.18
N LEU A 147 8.10 -3.97 -9.57
CA LEU A 147 6.87 -3.98 -8.75
C LEU A 147 5.64 -4.37 -9.59
N VAL A 148 5.47 -3.82 -10.79
CA VAL A 148 4.36 -4.21 -11.69
C VAL A 148 4.41 -5.71 -12.00
N ASN A 149 5.58 -6.23 -12.36
CA ASN A 149 5.76 -7.66 -12.66
C ASN A 149 5.45 -8.55 -11.45
N LEU A 150 5.73 -8.06 -10.24
CA LEU A 150 5.41 -8.75 -8.99
C LEU A 150 3.89 -8.77 -8.71
N VAL A 151 3.20 -7.64 -8.89
CA VAL A 151 1.79 -7.47 -8.46
C VAL A 151 0.75 -7.76 -9.56
N ILE A 152 1.16 -7.77 -10.83
CA ILE A 152 0.35 -8.16 -11.99
C ILE A 152 1.05 -9.32 -12.73
N PRO A 153 0.89 -10.58 -12.28
CA PRO A 153 1.47 -11.72 -12.97
C PRO A 153 0.78 -11.97 -14.31
N VAL A 154 1.58 -12.30 -15.34
CA VAL A 154 1.10 -12.61 -16.69
C VAL A 154 0.22 -13.87 -16.71
N GLY A 155 -0.92 -13.80 -17.40
CA GLY A 155 -1.79 -14.96 -17.65
C GLY A 155 -2.80 -15.31 -16.55
N GLY A 156 -2.93 -14.50 -15.50
CA GLY A 156 -3.94 -14.67 -14.46
C GLY A 156 -4.99 -13.56 -14.46
N ALA A 157 -6.21 -13.87 -14.02
CA ALA A 157 -7.23 -12.88 -13.64
C ALA A 157 -6.79 -12.16 -12.35
N SER A 158 -5.75 -11.33 -12.44
CA SER A 158 -5.34 -10.46 -11.34
C SER A 158 -6.41 -9.38 -11.18
N SER A 159 -6.98 -9.27 -9.98
CA SER A 159 -7.80 -8.12 -9.59
C SER A 159 -6.94 -6.89 -9.29
N THR A 160 -5.61 -7.01 -9.35
CA THR A 160 -4.69 -5.89 -9.19
C THR A 160 -4.70 -4.98 -10.41
N LYS A 161 -4.85 -3.69 -10.17
CA LYS A 161 -4.67 -2.65 -11.19
C LYS A 161 -3.58 -1.70 -10.77
N VAL A 162 -2.77 -1.25 -11.73
CA VAL A 162 -1.74 -0.25 -11.50
C VAL A 162 -1.98 0.94 -12.44
N GLY A 163 -1.86 2.15 -11.91
CA GLY A 163 -1.90 3.41 -12.62
C GLY A 163 -0.63 4.20 -12.31
N LEU A 164 -0.32 5.18 -13.16
CA LEU A 164 0.88 6.01 -13.05
C LEU A 164 0.50 7.48 -13.10
N VAL A 165 0.99 8.26 -12.14
CA VAL A 165 0.83 9.70 -12.04
C VAL A 165 2.23 10.34 -11.95
N PRO A 166 2.84 10.66 -13.10
CA PRO A 166 4.05 11.47 -13.13
C PRO A 166 3.71 12.91 -12.74
N PHE A 167 4.60 13.59 -12.03
CA PHE A 167 4.40 14.99 -11.68
C PHE A 167 5.70 15.80 -11.63
N ARG A 168 5.58 17.07 -12.03
CA ARG A 168 6.56 18.15 -11.78
C ARG A 168 5.88 19.33 -11.12
N GLY A 169 6.07 20.55 -11.64
CA GLY A 169 5.29 21.72 -11.27
C GLY A 169 3.81 21.61 -11.63
N LYS A 170 3.43 20.60 -12.41
CA LYS A 170 2.09 20.30 -12.88
C LYS A 170 1.97 18.81 -13.24
N ILE A 171 0.77 18.40 -13.62
CA ILE A 171 0.45 17.06 -14.17
C ILE A 171 -0.04 17.19 -15.60
N HIS A 172 0.12 16.12 -16.39
CA HIS A 172 -0.31 16.05 -17.78
C HIS A 172 -1.39 14.99 -17.98
N LEU A 173 -2.58 15.41 -18.43
CA LEU A 173 -3.67 14.52 -18.79
C LEU A 173 -3.71 14.20 -20.29
N GLY A 174 -4.04 12.94 -20.59
CA GLY A 174 -4.42 12.52 -21.93
C GLY A 174 -5.75 13.11 -22.40
N THR A 175 -6.18 12.70 -23.58
CA THR A 175 -7.45 13.16 -24.17
C THR A 175 -8.65 12.65 -23.38
N ASN A 176 -9.68 13.50 -23.25
CA ASN A 176 -11.00 13.16 -22.70
C ASN A 176 -11.00 12.56 -21.28
N VAL A 177 -10.02 12.90 -20.43
CA VAL A 177 -9.99 12.43 -19.03
C VAL A 177 -11.00 13.19 -18.16
N ASP A 178 -11.03 14.51 -18.25
CA ASP A 178 -11.84 15.40 -17.39
C ASP A 178 -12.83 16.26 -18.19
N GLY A 179 -13.13 15.86 -19.43
CA GLY A 179 -13.99 16.62 -20.34
C GLY A 179 -13.33 17.88 -20.93
N LYS A 180 -12.01 18.07 -20.73
CA LYS A 180 -11.23 19.19 -21.29
C LYS A 180 -10.19 18.68 -22.29
N THR A 181 -9.60 19.61 -23.04
CA THR A 181 -8.49 19.30 -23.97
C THR A 181 -7.33 18.63 -23.25
N ALA A 182 -6.67 17.69 -23.92
CA ALA A 182 -5.44 17.08 -23.42
C ALA A 182 -4.38 18.14 -23.07
N GLY A 183 -3.51 17.82 -22.13
CA GLY A 183 -2.46 18.71 -21.66
C GLY A 183 -2.48 18.88 -20.15
N CYS A 184 -1.84 19.94 -19.68
CA CYS A 184 -1.56 20.09 -18.27
C CYS A 184 -2.71 20.76 -17.54
N ARG A 185 -2.73 20.61 -16.21
CA ARG A 185 -3.75 21.22 -15.36
C ARG A 185 -3.13 22.18 -14.35
N ASN A 186 -3.90 23.21 -14.04
CA ASN A 186 -3.68 24.07 -12.89
C ASN A 186 -4.19 23.39 -11.61
N ALA A 187 -3.86 23.95 -10.45
CA ALA A 187 -4.21 23.34 -9.17
C ALA A 187 -5.74 23.31 -8.90
N ASP A 188 -6.52 24.16 -9.57
CA ASP A 188 -7.99 24.17 -9.55
C ASP A 188 -8.61 23.22 -10.60
N GLY A 189 -7.76 22.54 -11.38
CA GLY A 189 -8.16 21.65 -12.45
C GLY A 189 -8.47 22.35 -13.78
N SER A 190 -8.30 23.67 -13.92
CA SER A 190 -8.42 24.34 -15.23
C SER A 190 -7.32 23.85 -16.19
N VAL A 191 -7.56 23.97 -17.50
CA VAL A 191 -6.50 23.68 -18.49
C VAL A 191 -5.40 24.71 -18.30
N ASN A 192 -4.16 24.21 -18.24
CA ASN A 192 -2.99 25.05 -18.19
C ASN A 192 -2.56 25.41 -19.63
N THR A 193 -2.90 26.61 -20.07
CA THR A 193 -2.76 27.05 -21.47
C THR A 193 -1.44 27.75 -21.78
N THR A 194 -0.66 28.10 -20.76
CA THR A 194 0.59 28.85 -20.94
C THR A 194 1.70 27.88 -21.37
N ASN A 195 2.56 28.23 -22.34
CA ASN A 195 3.69 27.39 -22.80
C ASN A 195 3.42 25.85 -22.88
N THR A 196 2.80 25.41 -23.97
CA THR A 196 2.52 23.98 -24.25
C THR A 196 3.78 23.10 -24.31
N ALA A 197 4.95 23.67 -24.62
CA ALA A 197 6.22 22.92 -24.65
C ALA A 197 6.65 22.45 -23.24
N SER A 198 6.38 23.26 -22.21
CA SER A 198 6.60 22.86 -20.82
C SER A 198 5.74 21.64 -20.48
N CYS A 199 4.47 21.64 -20.91
CA CYS A 199 3.55 20.55 -20.64
C CYS A 199 3.95 19.24 -21.33
N ASN A 200 4.37 19.32 -22.60
CA ASN A 200 4.81 18.15 -23.36
C ASN A 200 6.06 17.48 -22.79
N SER A 201 6.78 18.16 -21.88
CA SER A 201 7.94 17.62 -21.17
C SER A 201 7.58 16.87 -19.89
N VAL A 202 6.30 16.90 -19.46
CA VAL A 202 5.78 16.16 -18.31
C VAL A 202 5.12 14.87 -18.83
N SER A 203 5.50 13.73 -18.26
CA SER A 203 4.92 12.44 -18.68
C SER A 203 3.42 12.39 -18.35
N ALA A 204 2.64 11.79 -19.24
CA ALA A 204 1.18 11.76 -19.11
C ALA A 204 0.71 10.72 -18.08
N ILE A 205 -0.40 11.01 -17.40
CA ILE A 205 -1.04 10.07 -16.49
C ILE A 205 -1.55 8.85 -17.25
N GLN A 206 -1.30 7.66 -16.69
CA GLN A 206 -1.89 6.40 -17.10
C GLN A 206 -2.94 5.96 -16.08
N ALA A 207 -4.17 5.77 -16.56
CA ALA A 207 -5.26 5.24 -15.76
C ALA A 207 -4.95 3.81 -15.25
N LEU A 208 -5.62 3.40 -14.17
CA LEU A 208 -5.53 2.03 -13.64
C LEU A 208 -5.77 1.01 -14.76
N THR A 209 -4.89 0.02 -14.85
CA THR A 209 -4.99 -1.08 -15.83
C THR A 209 -4.56 -2.40 -15.19
N THR A 210 -5.19 -3.49 -15.63
CA THR A 210 -4.75 -4.86 -15.33
C THR A 210 -3.72 -5.37 -16.34
N ASN A 211 -3.42 -4.60 -17.40
CA ASN A 211 -2.48 -5.00 -18.44
C ASN A 211 -1.04 -4.53 -18.09
N PRO A 212 -0.11 -5.46 -17.78
CA PRO A 212 1.25 -5.10 -17.41
C PRO A 212 2.00 -4.39 -18.54
N ALA A 213 1.76 -4.74 -19.81
CA ALA A 213 2.42 -4.08 -20.93
C ALA A 213 2.01 -2.61 -21.06
N THR A 214 0.73 -2.30 -20.83
CA THR A 214 0.23 -0.91 -20.88
C THR A 214 0.91 -0.04 -19.84
N ILE A 215 0.96 -0.49 -18.58
CA ILE A 215 1.56 0.30 -17.50
C ILE A 215 3.08 0.35 -17.61
N ILE A 216 3.76 -0.73 -17.99
CA ILE A 216 5.22 -0.75 -18.19
C ILE A 216 5.63 0.20 -19.34
N ASN A 217 4.85 0.23 -20.43
CA ASN A 217 5.10 1.19 -21.50
C ASN A 217 4.96 2.64 -21.00
N ALA A 218 3.95 2.95 -20.19
CA ALA A 218 3.80 4.27 -19.58
C ALA A 218 4.98 4.61 -18.65
N ILE A 219 5.39 3.69 -17.77
CA ILE A 219 6.57 3.84 -16.90
C ILE A 219 7.82 4.13 -17.73
N ASN A 220 8.02 3.43 -18.85
CA ASN A 220 9.19 3.61 -19.71
C ASN A 220 9.27 5.01 -20.35
N THR A 221 8.14 5.72 -20.48
CA THR A 221 8.09 7.11 -20.97
C THR A 221 8.45 8.16 -19.93
N LEU A 222 8.62 7.78 -18.65
CA LEU A 222 9.07 8.71 -17.61
C LEU A 222 10.39 9.35 -18.02
N THR A 223 10.42 10.67 -17.99
CA THR A 223 11.60 11.48 -18.28
C THR A 223 11.71 12.58 -17.26
N ALA A 224 12.95 12.92 -16.88
CA ALA A 224 13.29 14.05 -16.03
C ALA A 224 13.97 15.19 -16.81
N THR A 225 13.82 15.18 -18.14
CA THR A 225 14.37 16.20 -19.04
C THR A 225 13.28 17.13 -19.60
N GLY A 226 13.69 18.21 -20.28
CA GLY A 226 12.77 19.14 -20.94
C GLY A 226 12.54 20.44 -20.16
N THR A 227 11.47 21.15 -20.51
CA THR A 227 11.26 22.56 -20.11
C THR A 227 10.16 22.76 -19.06
N ALA A 228 9.77 21.72 -18.33
CA ALA A 228 8.92 21.86 -17.14
C ALA A 228 9.77 22.07 -15.89
N SER A 229 9.42 23.08 -15.09
CA SER A 229 10.04 23.38 -13.80
C SER A 229 9.21 22.88 -12.62
N GLY A 230 9.84 22.89 -11.45
CA GLY A 230 9.20 22.75 -10.15
C GLY A 230 8.82 21.33 -9.77
N THR A 231 8.59 21.15 -8.47
CA THR A 231 8.17 19.92 -7.80
C THR A 231 6.92 20.24 -6.99
N VAL A 232 5.73 19.97 -7.55
CA VAL A 232 4.45 20.22 -6.88
C VAL A 232 3.82 18.90 -6.50
N ILE A 233 4.32 18.34 -5.39
CA ILE A 233 3.90 17.03 -4.84
C ILE A 233 2.39 16.99 -4.59
N SER A 234 1.79 18.12 -4.19
CA SER A 234 0.34 18.22 -3.98
C SER A 234 -0.50 17.82 -5.21
N GLU A 235 -0.02 18.13 -6.41
CA GLU A 235 -0.71 17.74 -7.65
C GLU A 235 -0.56 16.24 -7.92
N GLY A 236 0.64 15.68 -7.70
CA GLY A 236 0.86 14.24 -7.78
C GLY A 236 -0.08 13.46 -6.86
N ILE A 237 -0.20 13.86 -5.60
CA ILE A 237 -1.08 13.20 -4.62
C ILE A 237 -2.56 13.36 -4.99
N LYS A 238 -2.99 14.58 -5.33
CA LYS A 238 -4.39 14.85 -5.72
C LYS A 238 -4.81 14.00 -6.92
N TRP A 239 -3.97 13.93 -7.95
CA TRP A 239 -4.27 13.16 -9.15
C TRP A 239 -4.06 11.66 -8.95
N GLY A 240 -3.15 11.24 -8.07
CA GLY A 240 -3.04 9.85 -7.60
C GLY A 240 -4.33 9.38 -6.91
N GLN A 241 -4.90 10.21 -6.04
CA GLN A 241 -6.23 9.96 -5.47
C GLN A 241 -7.29 9.89 -6.57
N TYR A 242 -7.23 10.76 -7.58
CA TYR A 242 -8.19 10.72 -8.67
C TYR A 242 -8.08 9.47 -9.54
N VAL A 243 -6.88 8.96 -9.80
CA VAL A 243 -6.68 7.69 -10.51
C VAL A 243 -7.28 6.51 -9.72
N LEU A 244 -7.23 6.55 -8.39
CA LEU A 244 -7.76 5.50 -7.52
C LEU A 244 -9.27 5.59 -7.27
N LEU A 245 -9.80 6.81 -7.16
CA LEU A 245 -11.13 7.09 -6.57
C LEU A 245 -11.86 8.30 -7.20
N GLY A 246 -11.20 9.05 -8.07
CA GLY A 246 -11.70 10.35 -8.53
C GLY A 246 -12.79 10.25 -9.59
N PRO A 247 -13.47 11.37 -9.87
CA PRO A 247 -14.58 11.41 -10.81
C PRO A 247 -14.15 11.23 -12.28
N TYR A 248 -12.85 11.36 -12.57
CA TYR A 248 -12.31 11.37 -13.93
C TYR A 248 -11.79 10.00 -14.40
N PHE A 249 -11.48 9.10 -13.47
CA PHE A 249 -10.98 7.76 -13.76
C PHE A 249 -11.97 6.72 -13.23
N THR A 250 -12.62 6.00 -14.15
CA THR A 250 -13.70 5.04 -13.83
C THR A 250 -13.19 3.62 -13.63
N GLN A 251 -11.88 3.39 -13.75
CA GLN A 251 -11.27 2.07 -13.68
C GLN A 251 -11.14 1.56 -12.23
N GLY A 252 -11.17 2.45 -11.24
CA GLY A 252 -11.08 2.11 -9.82
C GLY A 252 -12.38 1.53 -9.26
N GLY A 253 -12.28 0.52 -8.39
CA GLY A 253 -13.41 -0.07 -7.68
C GLY A 253 -13.77 0.65 -6.37
N PRO A 254 -14.81 0.22 -5.63
CA PRO A 254 -15.11 0.81 -4.32
C PRO A 254 -14.07 0.42 -3.25
N VAL A 255 -13.81 1.32 -2.29
CA VAL A 255 -12.89 1.08 -1.16
C VAL A 255 -13.27 -0.11 -0.28
N SER A 256 -14.53 -0.53 -0.30
CA SER A 256 -15.02 -1.74 0.40
C SER A 256 -14.56 -3.05 -0.24
N GLN A 257 -14.12 -3.01 -1.52
CA GLN A 257 -13.70 -4.19 -2.27
C GLN A 257 -12.23 -4.14 -2.66
N PHE A 258 -11.65 -2.94 -2.81
CA PHE A 258 -10.27 -2.74 -3.25
C PHE A 258 -9.50 -1.92 -2.22
N ARG A 259 -8.33 -2.45 -1.80
CA ARG A 259 -7.34 -1.68 -1.04
C ARG A 259 -6.70 -0.67 -2.00
N LYS A 260 -6.78 0.60 -1.62
CA LYS A 260 -6.29 1.73 -2.42
C LYS A 260 -4.90 2.10 -1.94
N VAL A 261 -3.91 1.92 -2.78
CA VAL A 261 -2.50 2.15 -2.44
C VAL A 261 -1.93 3.23 -3.32
N MET A 262 -1.30 4.22 -2.72
CA MET A 262 -0.50 5.23 -3.38
C MET A 262 0.95 5.03 -3.00
N ILE A 263 1.84 4.90 -3.98
CA ILE A 263 3.29 4.88 -3.74
C ILE A 263 3.84 6.18 -4.28
N LEU A 264 4.15 7.10 -3.37
CA LEU A 264 4.77 8.39 -3.66
C LEU A 264 6.29 8.25 -3.60
N LEU A 265 6.99 8.56 -4.68
CA LEU A 265 8.45 8.73 -4.69
C LEU A 265 8.81 10.15 -5.09
N THR A 266 9.64 10.81 -4.29
CA THR A 266 10.14 12.18 -4.48
C THR A 266 11.37 12.40 -3.59
N ASP A 267 12.19 13.41 -3.85
CA ASP A 267 13.27 13.82 -2.94
C ASP A 267 12.76 14.50 -1.65
N GLY A 268 11.47 14.89 -1.64
CA GLY A 268 10.74 15.39 -0.48
C GLY A 268 10.68 16.91 -0.39
N GLU A 269 11.20 17.64 -1.38
CA GLU A 269 11.14 19.10 -1.42
C GLU A 269 10.10 19.54 -2.46
N THR A 270 9.06 20.26 -2.00
CA THR A 270 8.05 20.82 -2.90
C THR A 270 8.29 22.31 -3.13
N GLU A 271 8.81 22.63 -4.31
CA GLU A 271 9.26 23.98 -4.66
C GLU A 271 9.38 24.20 -6.17
N ASP A 272 9.35 25.46 -6.59
CA ASP A 272 9.59 25.94 -7.94
C ASP A 272 10.20 27.35 -7.85
N GLY A 273 11.27 27.62 -8.61
CA GLY A 273 11.92 28.94 -8.60
C GLY A 273 12.98 29.12 -7.50
N LYS A 274 13.15 30.38 -7.04
CA LYS A 274 14.17 30.79 -6.05
C LYS A 274 13.80 30.41 -4.61
N CYS A 275 13.74 29.12 -4.31
CA CYS A 275 13.37 28.61 -2.98
C CYS A 275 14.57 28.25 -2.08
N GLY A 276 15.79 28.31 -2.64
CA GLY A 276 17.03 27.89 -1.96
C GLY A 276 17.29 26.39 -2.15
N GLY A 277 18.52 25.93 -1.87
CA GLY A 277 18.91 24.53 -2.11
C GLY A 277 19.68 24.31 -3.41
N GLN A 278 20.12 23.08 -3.66
CA GLN A 278 21.02 22.72 -4.76
C GLN A 278 20.35 22.84 -6.14
N TYR A 279 19.03 22.64 -6.20
CA TYR A 279 18.26 22.62 -7.45
C TYR A 279 17.37 23.86 -7.64
N ALA A 280 17.50 24.87 -6.76
CA ALA A 280 16.75 26.11 -6.88
C ALA A 280 17.05 26.81 -8.22
N ALA A 281 16.00 27.24 -8.90
CA ALA A 281 16.16 27.98 -10.13
C ALA A 281 16.54 29.45 -9.82
N PRO A 282 17.34 30.10 -10.68
CA PRO A 282 17.75 31.49 -10.49
C PRO A 282 16.66 32.51 -10.87
N TYR A 283 15.42 32.08 -11.02
CA TYR A 283 14.26 32.89 -11.43
C TYR A 283 13.05 32.55 -10.58
N ASP A 284 12.14 33.51 -10.44
CA ASP A 284 10.80 33.21 -9.95
C ASP A 284 9.98 32.61 -11.09
N PRO A 285 8.95 31.80 -10.78
CA PRO A 285 8.07 31.28 -11.80
C PRO A 285 7.52 32.39 -12.72
N ASN A 286 7.47 32.11 -14.01
CA ASN A 286 7.14 33.07 -15.06
C ASN A 286 6.47 32.35 -16.25
N ASP A 287 6.00 33.09 -17.24
CA ASP A 287 5.24 32.53 -18.38
C ASP A 287 5.93 31.37 -19.13
N TYR A 288 7.25 31.23 -19.01
CA TYR A 288 7.99 30.10 -19.56
C TYR A 288 8.12 28.93 -18.57
N TRP A 289 8.43 29.22 -17.30
CA TRP A 289 8.69 28.26 -16.23
C TRP A 289 7.71 28.47 -15.08
N TYR A 290 6.58 27.77 -15.10
CA TYR A 290 5.56 27.98 -14.10
C TYR A 290 4.80 26.72 -13.73
N ASN A 291 4.46 26.66 -12.44
CA ASN A 291 3.73 25.59 -11.82
C ASN A 291 2.19 25.73 -11.96
N ALA A 292 1.48 24.74 -11.44
CA ALA A 292 0.02 24.63 -11.49
C ALA A 292 -0.73 25.75 -10.73
N TYR A 293 -0.11 26.38 -9.74
CA TYR A 293 -0.68 27.52 -9.00
C TYR A 293 -0.42 28.84 -9.73
N TYR A 294 0.77 29.00 -10.31
CA TYR A 294 1.07 30.16 -11.11
C TYR A 294 0.17 30.25 -12.34
N GLY A 295 -0.15 29.10 -12.97
CA GLY A 295 -1.04 29.05 -14.13
C GLY A 295 -2.49 29.50 -13.87
N MET A 296 -2.92 29.59 -12.60
CA MET A 296 -4.19 30.21 -12.20
C MET A 296 -4.03 31.66 -11.70
N GLY A 297 -2.84 32.25 -11.85
CA GLY A 297 -2.52 33.61 -11.39
C GLY A 297 -2.01 33.71 -9.95
N VAL A 298 -1.75 32.59 -9.26
CA VAL A 298 -1.22 32.61 -7.89
C VAL A 298 0.30 32.60 -7.92
N GLN A 299 0.88 33.80 -7.98
CA GLN A 299 2.32 33.98 -8.20
C GLN A 299 3.19 33.83 -6.94
N ASN A 300 2.60 33.89 -5.75
CA ASN A 300 3.30 33.77 -4.46
C ASN A 300 3.25 32.34 -3.87
N CYS A 301 3.01 31.34 -4.72
CA CYS A 301 2.75 29.97 -4.30
C CYS A 301 3.71 29.04 -5.04
N HIS A 302 4.99 29.13 -4.66
CA HIS A 302 6.05 28.42 -5.37
C HIS A 302 7.16 27.88 -4.48
N CYS A 303 7.26 28.28 -3.22
CA CYS A 303 8.17 27.63 -2.26
C CYS A 303 7.41 26.76 -1.25
N GLY A 304 8.17 25.93 -0.52
CA GLY A 304 7.64 25.17 0.61
C GLY A 304 7.23 26.06 1.78
N GLY A 305 7.97 27.14 2.06
CA GLY A 305 7.73 28.05 3.18
C GLY A 305 8.05 29.52 2.90
N GLY A 306 7.83 30.39 3.89
CA GLY A 306 8.07 31.83 3.77
C GLY A 306 6.92 32.61 3.10
N THR A 307 7.19 33.87 2.71
CA THR A 307 6.18 34.79 2.12
C THR A 307 5.68 34.37 0.73
N THR A 308 6.39 33.46 0.07
CA THR A 308 6.04 32.84 -1.22
C THR A 308 5.70 31.35 -1.07
N GLY A 309 5.46 30.91 0.17
CA GLY A 309 5.30 29.52 0.55
C GLY A 309 3.86 29.08 0.76
N CYS A 310 3.41 28.13 -0.05
CA CYS A 310 2.09 27.49 0.08
C CYS A 310 2.16 25.97 -0.14
N LEU A 311 3.24 25.49 -0.78
CA LEU A 311 3.26 24.16 -1.39
C LEU A 311 3.31 23.08 -0.32
N ASN A 312 3.99 23.34 0.80
CA ASN A 312 3.99 22.44 1.95
C ASN A 312 2.58 22.21 2.52
N ALA A 313 1.81 23.30 2.70
CA ALA A 313 0.44 23.22 3.21
C ALA A 313 -0.48 22.50 2.21
N ALA A 314 -0.33 22.81 0.90
CA ALA A 314 -1.09 22.14 -0.15
C ALA A 314 -0.78 20.64 -0.22
N MET A 315 0.50 20.26 -0.09
CA MET A 315 0.96 18.87 -0.10
C MET A 315 0.36 18.09 1.08
N LEU A 316 0.49 18.61 2.30
CA LEU A 316 -0.08 17.97 3.49
C LEU A 316 -1.61 17.87 3.42
N LYS A 317 -2.28 18.90 2.87
CA LYS A 317 -3.73 18.89 2.65
C LYS A 317 -4.15 17.82 1.64
N ALA A 318 -3.42 17.68 0.52
CA ALA A 318 -3.69 16.65 -0.48
C ALA A 318 -3.52 15.24 0.12
N ALA A 319 -2.47 15.00 0.89
CA ALA A 319 -2.24 13.72 1.58
C ALA A 319 -3.35 13.43 2.61
N ALA A 320 -3.75 14.42 3.41
CA ALA A 320 -4.84 14.27 4.36
C ALA A 320 -6.17 13.92 3.66
N ASN A 321 -6.48 14.57 2.53
CA ASN A 321 -7.68 14.28 1.74
C ASN A 321 -7.64 12.87 1.14
N ALA A 322 -6.50 12.42 0.62
CA ALA A 322 -6.33 11.07 0.10
C ALA A 322 -6.52 10.01 1.20
N LYS A 323 -5.90 10.20 2.37
CA LYS A 323 -6.08 9.30 3.53
C LYS A 323 -7.53 9.27 4.01
N ALA A 324 -8.19 10.43 4.11
CA ALA A 324 -9.59 10.52 4.48
C ALA A 324 -10.53 9.79 3.49
N ALA A 325 -10.13 9.69 2.22
CA ALA A 325 -10.86 8.92 1.20
C ALA A 325 -10.55 7.41 1.22
N GLY A 326 -9.73 6.93 2.15
CA GLY A 326 -9.36 5.52 2.28
C GLY A 326 -8.15 5.10 1.43
N VAL A 327 -7.33 6.05 0.99
CA VAL A 327 -6.06 5.75 0.31
C VAL A 327 -4.94 5.56 1.32
N GLU A 328 -4.27 4.41 1.25
CA GLU A 328 -3.05 4.10 1.97
C GLU A 328 -1.85 4.63 1.19
N ILE A 329 -1.04 5.48 1.82
CA ILE A 329 0.08 6.17 1.18
C ILE A 329 1.41 5.64 1.71
N PHE A 330 2.22 5.09 0.82
CA PHE A 330 3.64 4.82 1.02
C PHE A 330 4.46 6.00 0.48
N CYS A 331 5.41 6.48 1.26
CA CYS A 331 6.30 7.57 0.87
C CYS A 331 7.74 7.07 0.80
N ILE A 332 8.37 7.21 -0.36
CA ILE A 332 9.79 6.93 -0.58
C ILE A 332 10.49 8.26 -0.80
N ARG A 333 11.39 8.62 0.11
CA ARG A 333 12.21 9.82 0.01
C ARG A 333 13.54 9.51 -0.65
N TYR A 334 13.78 10.04 -1.85
CA TYR A 334 15.05 9.94 -2.55
C TYR A 334 16.00 11.09 -2.15
N SER A 335 16.63 10.97 -0.99
CA SER A 335 17.66 11.92 -0.55
C SER A 335 18.54 11.30 0.53
N SER A 336 19.80 11.74 0.56
CA SER A 336 20.79 11.42 1.61
C SER A 336 20.93 12.53 2.66
N ASP A 337 20.25 13.67 2.49
CA ASP A 337 20.32 14.77 3.44
C ASP A 337 19.50 14.50 4.71
N SER A 338 19.75 15.32 5.74
CA SER A 338 19.08 15.28 7.04
C SER A 338 18.04 16.39 7.24
N ASN A 339 17.41 16.88 6.17
CA ASN A 339 16.38 17.91 6.22
C ASN A 339 15.18 17.44 7.06
N ALA A 340 15.17 17.82 8.34
CA ALA A 340 14.19 17.40 9.33
C ALA A 340 12.75 17.81 8.94
N THR A 341 12.60 18.93 8.22
CA THR A 341 11.29 19.39 7.74
C THR A 341 10.76 18.45 6.66
N ALA A 342 11.57 18.15 5.63
CA ALA A 342 11.19 17.23 4.56
C ALA A 342 10.87 15.83 5.10
N ILE A 343 11.71 15.32 6.00
CA ILE A 343 11.50 14.02 6.68
C ILE A 343 10.16 14.02 7.44
N SER A 344 9.94 15.03 8.30
CA SER A 344 8.72 15.13 9.10
C SER A 344 7.45 15.21 8.25
N MET A 345 7.52 15.96 7.14
CA MET A 345 6.40 16.10 6.22
C MET A 345 6.10 14.80 5.47
N MET A 346 7.13 14.11 4.95
CA MET A 346 6.97 12.81 4.29
C MET A 346 6.41 11.75 5.24
N GLN A 347 6.89 11.72 6.49
CA GLN A 347 6.33 10.86 7.55
C GLN A 347 4.87 11.20 7.86
N THR A 348 4.51 12.48 7.86
CA THR A 348 3.12 12.94 8.10
C THR A 348 2.19 12.52 6.95
N MET A 349 2.67 12.50 5.71
CA MET A 349 1.89 12.06 4.55
C MET A 349 1.68 10.54 4.55
N ALA A 350 2.73 9.78 4.90
CA ALA A 350 2.68 8.33 4.96
C ALA A 350 1.51 7.85 5.86
N SER A 351 0.95 6.69 5.51
CA SER A 351 -0.14 6.06 6.27
C SER A 351 0.38 5.14 7.39
N SER A 352 1.51 5.54 7.99
CA SER A 352 2.17 4.71 8.98
C SER A 352 1.28 4.46 10.20
N THR A 353 1.40 3.26 10.77
CA THR A 353 0.76 2.95 12.06
C THR A 353 1.25 3.94 13.12
N PRO A 354 0.40 4.44 14.04
CA PRO A 354 0.84 5.37 15.08
C PRO A 354 2.05 4.83 15.86
N GLY A 355 3.14 5.60 15.88
CA GLY A 355 4.39 5.23 16.53
C GLY A 355 5.37 4.42 15.67
N THR A 356 5.05 4.14 14.41
CA THR A 356 5.93 3.45 13.45
C THR A 356 6.24 4.33 12.23
N ASN A 357 7.14 3.84 11.38
CA ASN A 357 7.43 4.38 10.04
C ASN A 357 7.23 3.29 8.98
N ASP A 358 6.28 2.39 9.18
CA ASP A 358 6.07 1.22 8.30
C ASP A 358 5.65 1.58 6.86
N HIS A 359 5.22 2.82 6.61
CA HIS A 359 4.90 3.36 5.28
C HIS A 359 5.84 4.47 4.81
N TYR A 360 6.91 4.77 5.55
CA TYR A 360 7.91 5.78 5.18
C TYR A 360 9.27 5.13 4.98
N PHE A 361 9.87 5.40 3.82
CA PHE A 361 11.12 4.80 3.39
C PHE A 361 12.09 5.88 2.90
N THR A 362 13.37 5.65 3.11
CA THR A 362 14.45 6.51 2.60
C THR A 362 15.27 5.73 1.58
N ALA A 363 15.54 6.34 0.44
CA ALA A 363 16.41 5.83 -0.62
C ALA A 363 17.57 6.81 -0.88
N PRO A 364 18.66 6.77 -0.08
CA PRO A 364 19.80 7.68 -0.24
C PRO A 364 20.54 7.52 -1.57
N THR A 365 20.44 6.34 -2.21
CA THR A 365 21.10 6.02 -3.47
C THR A 365 20.13 5.41 -4.48
N ASN A 366 20.56 5.36 -5.75
CA ASN A 366 19.77 4.74 -6.82
C ASN A 366 19.46 3.26 -6.55
N ALA A 367 20.37 2.53 -5.88
CA ALA A 367 20.17 1.12 -5.55
C ALA A 367 19.11 0.94 -4.45
N ASP A 368 18.95 1.92 -3.57
CA ASP A 368 17.97 1.87 -2.49
C ASP A 368 16.54 2.00 -3.03
N ILE A 369 16.33 2.68 -4.16
CA ILE A 369 15.00 2.79 -4.80
C ILE A 369 14.42 1.40 -5.06
N SER A 370 15.17 0.52 -5.74
CA SER A 370 14.74 -0.86 -6.00
C SER A 370 14.50 -1.63 -4.71
N THR A 371 15.33 -1.42 -3.68
CA THR A 371 15.16 -2.05 -2.37
C THR A 371 13.83 -1.62 -1.72
N MET A 372 13.49 -0.33 -1.76
CA MET A 372 12.25 0.19 -1.14
C MET A 372 11.00 -0.28 -1.89
N PHE A 373 11.02 -0.31 -3.23
CA PHE A 373 9.91 -0.87 -4.02
C PHE A 373 9.69 -2.36 -3.74
N ASN A 374 10.78 -3.14 -3.58
CA ASN A 374 10.68 -4.55 -3.21
C ASN A 374 10.07 -4.76 -1.83
N LEU A 375 10.48 -3.96 -0.83
CA LEU A 375 9.89 -4.02 0.52
C LEU A 375 8.39 -3.71 0.49
N ILE A 376 7.98 -2.67 -0.25
CA ILE A 376 6.56 -2.35 -0.43
C ILE A 376 5.84 -3.50 -1.14
N GLY A 377 6.40 -4.04 -2.22
CA GLY A 377 5.83 -5.18 -2.94
C GLY A 377 5.58 -6.40 -2.04
N GLN A 378 6.51 -6.70 -1.14
CA GLN A 378 6.35 -7.75 -0.13
C GLN A 378 5.21 -7.44 0.85
N GLN A 379 5.10 -6.20 1.34
CA GLN A 379 3.99 -5.77 2.21
C GLN A 379 2.62 -5.79 1.51
N LEU A 380 2.58 -5.60 0.20
CA LEU A 380 1.35 -5.66 -0.60
C LEU A 380 0.90 -7.09 -0.89
N GLY A 381 1.83 -8.04 -0.97
CA GLY A 381 1.57 -9.40 -1.42
C GLY A 381 0.94 -10.36 -0.41
N LEU A 382 0.90 -10.06 0.89
CA LEU A 382 0.44 -10.99 1.93
C LEU A 382 -0.39 -10.28 3.02
N ARG A 383 -1.62 -10.75 3.31
CA ARG A 383 -2.36 -10.36 4.53
C ARG A 383 -3.33 -11.44 5.02
N LEU A 384 -3.42 -11.59 6.35
CA LEU A 384 -4.50 -12.30 7.02
C LEU A 384 -5.82 -11.51 6.88
N ILE A 385 -6.88 -12.21 6.51
CA ILE A 385 -8.25 -11.72 6.43
C ILE A 385 -8.93 -12.18 7.71
N ASN A 386 -8.80 -11.40 8.77
CA ASN A 386 -9.45 -11.66 10.05
C ASN A 386 -10.91 -11.22 10.02
#